data_AF-A0A0A2KBR8-F1
#
_entry.id   AF-A0A0A2KBR8-F1
#
_cell.length_a   1.000
_cell.length_b   1.000
_cell.length_c   1.000
_cell.angle_alpha   90.00
_cell.angle_beta   90.00
_cell.angle_gamma   90.00
#
_symmetry.space_group_name_H-M   'P 1'
#
loop_
_entity.id
_entity.type
_entity.pdbx_description
1 polymer ?
#
loop_
_entity_poly.entity_id
_entity_poly.type
_entity_poly.pdbx_seq_one_letter_code
_entity_poly.pdbx_strand_id
1 'polypeptide(L)' 'MVLCLDMCFKPGRTRMIKLGEKLGWPCVEGTHIIGYQFEEQRRLWAGEEYILKLDREGAWDVLLKAAEESKGINI' A
#
# COMPACT_ATOMS: atom_id res chain seq x y z
N MET A 1 9.47 -20.21 -1.50
CA MET A 1 9.56 -18.75 -1.22
C MET A 1 8.30 -18.37 -0.47
N VAL A 2 8.42 -17.79 0.72
CA VAL A 2 7.27 -17.35 1.54
C VAL A 2 7.18 -15.83 1.45
N LEU A 3 5.97 -15.30 1.23
CA LEU A 3 5.65 -13.87 1.19
C LEU A 3 4.91 -13.50 2.48
N CYS A 4 5.28 -12.39 3.11
CA CYS A 4 4.51 -11.79 4.18
C CYS A 4 3.63 -10.66 3.62
N LEU A 5 2.32 -10.80 3.72
CA LEU A 5 1.37 -9.73 3.41
C LEU A 5 0.67 -9.35 4.71
N ASP A 6 0.85 -8.11 5.15
CA ASP A 6 0.17 -7.60 6.34
C ASP A 6 -0.90 -6.59 5.92
N MET A 7 -2.15 -6.89 6.28
CA MET A 7 -3.30 -6.03 5.98
C MET A 7 -3.35 -4.79 6.87
N CYS A 8 -2.68 -4.82 8.02
CA CYS A 8 -2.62 -3.68 8.92
C CYS A 8 -1.70 -2.60 8.33
N PHE A 9 -2.25 -1.39 8.18
CA PHE A 9 -1.48 -0.22 7.73
C PHE A 9 -1.00 0.66 8.89
N LYS A 10 -1.44 0.37 10.13
CA LYS A 10 -1.05 1.09 11.35
C LYS A 10 -0.54 0.15 12.45
N PRO A 11 0.71 0.28 12.91
CA PRO A 11 1.75 1.13 12.33
C PRO A 11 2.19 0.67 10.95
N GLY A 12 2.77 1.56 10.12
CA GLY A 12 3.21 1.21 8.76
C GLY A 12 4.13 -0.03 8.74
N ARG A 13 5.04 -0.11 9.73
CA ARG A 13 5.83 -1.32 10.03
C ARG A 13 5.33 -2.05 11.26
N THR A 14 4.46 -3.02 11.04
CA THR A 14 3.93 -3.91 12.09
C THR A 14 4.99 -4.87 12.64
N ARG A 15 4.65 -5.59 13.71
CA ARG A 15 5.50 -6.66 14.25
C ARG A 15 5.66 -7.83 13.28
N MET A 16 4.66 -8.12 12.45
CA MET A 16 4.70 -9.20 11.48
C MET A 16 5.62 -8.88 10.31
N ILE A 17 5.55 -7.65 9.77
CA ILE A 17 6.47 -7.17 8.73
C ILE A 17 7.92 -7.27 9.22
N LYS A 18 8.20 -6.77 10.44
CA LYS A 18 9.54 -6.84 11.04
C LYS A 18 10.03 -8.28 11.22
N LEU A 19 9.15 -9.23 11.51
CA LEU A 19 9.50 -10.65 11.62
C LEU A 19 9.79 -11.24 10.23
N GLY A 20 8.96 -10.98 9.23
CA GLY A 20 9.16 -11.43 7.85
C GLY A 20 10.48 -10.92 7.28
N GLU A 21 10.79 -9.64 7.47
CA GLU A 21 12.06 -9.02 7.05
C GLU A 21 13.27 -9.73 7.68
N LYS A 22 13.21 -10.04 8.99
CA LYS A 22 14.28 -10.78 9.70
C LYS A 22 14.49 -12.20 9.17
N LEU A 23 13.44 -12.82 8.66
CA LEU A 23 13.47 -14.15 8.05
C LEU A 23 13.84 -14.10 6.55
N GLY A 24 14.12 -12.92 6.01
CA GLY A 24 14.45 -12.72 4.60
C GLY A 24 13.25 -12.89 3.66
N TRP A 25 12.03 -12.76 4.18
CA TRP A 25 10.81 -12.85 3.37
C TRP A 25 10.55 -11.50 2.69
N PRO A 26 10.12 -11.49 1.42
CA PRO A 26 9.48 -10.31 0.85
C PRO A 26 8.25 -9.95 1.69
N CYS A 27 8.08 -8.66 1.97
CA CYS A 27 7.02 -8.12 2.82
C CYS A 27 6.21 -7.07 2.06
N VAL A 28 4.88 -7.13 2.16
CA VAL A 28 3.94 -6.15 1.60
C VAL A 28 3.16 -5.51 2.74
N GLU A 29 3.27 -4.18 2.86
CA GLU A 29 2.63 -3.39 3.91
C GLU A 29 1.17 -3.06 3.55
N GLY A 30 0.33 -2.84 4.57
CA GLY A 30 -1.10 -2.58 4.40
C GLY A 30 -1.41 -1.35 3.55
N THR A 31 -0.54 -0.33 3.55
CA THR A 31 -0.69 0.86 2.69
C THR A 31 -0.73 0.50 1.20
N HIS A 32 0.03 -0.50 0.78
CA HIS A 32 0.03 -0.95 -0.61
C HIS A 32 -1.30 -1.61 -0.99
N ILE A 33 -1.91 -2.32 -0.04
CA ILE A 33 -3.24 -2.91 -0.23
C ILE A 33 -4.30 -1.83 -0.40
N ILE A 34 -4.23 -0.76 0.39
CA ILE A 34 -5.12 0.41 0.25
C ILE A 34 -4.94 1.06 -1.13
N GLY A 35 -3.71 1.25 -1.59
CA GLY A 35 -3.42 1.81 -2.91
C GLY A 35 -4.03 0.98 -4.03
N TYR A 36 -3.84 -0.34 -3.98
CA TYR A 36 -4.43 -1.25 -4.96
C TYR A 36 -5.96 -1.24 -4.91
N GLN A 37 -6.56 -1.25 -3.72
CA GLN A 37 -8.01 -1.21 -3.55
C GLN A 37 -8.61 0.08 -4.12
N PHE A 38 -7.94 1.23 -3.90
CA PHE A 38 -8.36 2.50 -4.46
C PHE A 38 -8.39 2.48 -5.99
N GLU A 39 -7.39 1.87 -6.63
CA GLU A 39 -7.36 1.73 -8.09
C GLU A 39 -8.51 0.88 -8.63
N GLU A 40 -8.77 -0.27 -8.00
CA GLU A 40 -9.90 -1.13 -8.40
C GLU A 40 -11.25 -0.44 -8.21
N GLN A 41 -11.42 0.29 -7.10
CA GLN A 41 -12.65 1.07 -6.87
C GLN A 41 -12.82 2.16 -7.91
N ARG A 42 -11.74 2.89 -8.21
CA ARG A 42 -11.74 3.93 -9.25
C ARG A 42 -12.05 3.35 -10.62
N ARG A 43 -11.48 2.19 -10.96
CA ARG A 43 -11.79 1.46 -12.21
C ARG A 43 -13.28 1.21 -12.36
N LEU A 44 -13.91 0.69 -11.30
CA LEU A 44 -15.33 0.40 -11.30
C LEU A 44 -16.21 1.65 -11.40
N TRP A 45 -15.77 2.77 -10.82
CA TRP A 45 -16.58 4.00 -10.79
C TRP A 45 -16.41 4.88 -12.03
N ALA A 46 -15.17 5.04 -12.51
CA ALA A 46 -14.87 5.89 -13.64
C ALA A 46 -14.98 5.15 -14.98
N GLY A 47 -14.90 3.81 -14.97
CA GLY A 47 -14.82 2.99 -16.17
C GLY A 47 -13.38 2.80 -16.67
N GLU A 48 -13.16 1.71 -17.40
CA GLU A 48 -11.83 1.26 -17.87
C GLU A 48 -11.06 2.34 -18.66
N GLU A 49 -11.77 3.14 -19.46
CA GLU A 49 -11.19 4.16 -20.33
C GLU A 49 -10.50 5.31 -19.58
N TYR A 50 -10.91 5.58 -18.34
CA TYR A 50 -10.35 6.66 -17.52
C TYR A 50 -9.13 6.23 -16.70
N ILE A 51 -8.90 4.92 -16.54
CA ILE A 51 -7.69 4.39 -15.88
C ILE A 51 -6.46 4.67 -16.73
N LEU A 52 -6.57 4.55 -18.05
CA LEU A 52 -5.46 4.80 -18.97
C LEU A 52 -4.99 6.26 -18.94
N LYS A 53 -5.82 7.18 -18.44
CA LYS A 53 -5.52 8.60 -18.30
C LYS A 53 -5.03 8.96 -16.90
N LEU A 54 -5.00 8.01 -15.97
CA LEU A 54 -4.53 8.25 -14.62
C LEU A 54 -3.00 8.25 -14.59
N ASP A 55 -2.43 9.31 -14.03
CA ASP A 55 -1.07 9.28 -13.52
C ASP A 55 -1.00 8.35 -12.30
N ARG A 56 -0.79 7.06 -12.60
CA ARG A 56 -0.72 6.01 -11.60
C ARG A 56 0.44 6.25 -10.65
N GLU A 57 1.63 6.52 -11.19
CA GLU A 57 2.84 6.72 -10.42
C GLU A 57 2.70 7.90 -9.46
N GLY A 58 2.19 9.05 -9.92
CA GLY A 58 1.94 10.20 -9.06
C GLY A 58 0.93 9.92 -7.96
N ALA A 59 -0.13 9.15 -8.24
CA ALA A 59 -1.10 8.75 -7.22
C ALA A 59 -0.48 7.85 -6.13
N TRP A 60 0.40 6.92 -6.52
CA TRP A 60 1.13 6.07 -5.58
C TRP A 60 2.15 6.85 -4.75
N ASP A 61 2.89 7.76 -5.37
CA ASP A 61 3.87 8.61 -4.68
C ASP A 61 3.19 9.45 -3.59
N VAL A 62 2.06 10.09 -3.92
CA VAL A 62 1.27 10.86 -2.95
C VAL A 62 0.77 9.98 -1.79
N LEU A 63 0.24 8.79 -2.10
CA LEU A 63 -0.26 7.87 -1.07
C LEU A 63 0.86 7.41 -0.12
N LEU A 64 1.98 6.94 -0.68
CA LEU A 64 3.09 6.39 0.09
C LEU A 64 3.75 7.48 0.93
N LYS A 65 3.98 8.67 0.36
CA LYS A 65 4.51 9.82 1.09
C LYS A 65 3.59 10.25 2.24
N ALA A 66 2.28 10.33 2.00
CA ALA A 66 1.33 10.68 3.05
C ALA A 66 1.29 9.63 4.17
N ALA A 67 1.43 8.35 3.83
CA ALA A 67 1.48 7.26 4.81
C ALA A 67 2.78 7.31 5.63
N GLU A 68 3.92 7.59 5.00
CA GLU A 68 5.23 7.73 5.67
C GLU A 68 5.27 8.95 6.60
N GLU A 69 4.75 10.10 6.17
CA GLU A 69 4.76 11.34 6.95
C GLU A 69 3.69 11.37 8.05
N SER A 70 2.70 10.47 8.00
CA SER A 70 1.59 10.44 8.95
C SER A 70 2.04 9.97 10.33
N LYS A 71 2.09 10.91 11.29
CA LYS A 71 2.23 10.59 12.72
C LYS A 71 1.13 9.64 13.17
N GLY A 72 -0.11 9.82 12.70
CA GLY A 72 -1.21 8.94 13.06
C GLY A 72 -1.01 7.49 12.65
N ILE A 73 -0.20 7.22 11.63
CA ILE A 73 0.17 5.88 11.17
C ILE A 73 1.44 5.40 11.87
N ASN A 74 2.49 6.22 11.96
CA ASN A 74 3.82 5.78 12.39
C ASN A 74 4.12 5.96 13.89
N ILE A 75 3.09 5.97 14.74
CA ILE A 75 3.21 5.91 16.22
C ILE A 75 3.34 4.46 16.70
#